data_AF-A0A6N9TSL3-F1
#
_entry.id   AF-A0A6N9TSL3-F1
#
_cell.length_a   1.000
_cell.length_b   1.000
_cell.length_c   1.000
_cell.angle_alpha   90.00
_cell.angle_beta   90.00
_cell.angle_gamma   90.00
#
_symmetry.space_group_name_H-M   'P 1'
#
loop_
_entity.id
_entity.type
_entity.pdbx_description
1 polymer ?
#
loop_
_entity_poly.entity_id
_entity_poly.type
_entity_poly.pdbx_seq_one_letter_code
_entity_poly.pdbx_strand_id
1 'polypeptide(L)'
;MAWFESATFERAAWFESATFTGDAKFESATFTGDAKFESATFTGNARFMWATFERAARFESATFMDDAGFASATFTGDARFRSATFTGDAKFESATFTGKAWFESATFTGDAKFESATFERAASLGPLVCAGRVQLSGAVFGGPVTLLLATRRLECRRTRWSATAELRLRYATVDFAHAVFEYPLTIAAEASPFVLTDGGPMAEQGLGGAPDAKVRMASLRGVDAAHLVLADVDLSRCLFTGTVHLDQLRLEGACTFAKVPSRTAWRRWRPVRFTERRTLAEEHHWRASQPAAVPGWNVAEFSTGRVGPAQMAPVYRALRKAFEDGKNEPGAADFYYGEMEMRRHDRANTTRAEHGLLNGYWLLSGYGLRASRALGWLAAAMLVTIVLLMGFGLPKDDPKQEATGTVPPGGGKVTFEIDKNEPQNPTGDRFSGQRFEKALNVTLNSVVFRSSGQDLTTAGTYIEMTSRVTEPILLGLAVLAVRNRVKR
;
A
#
# COMPACT_ATOMS: atom_id res chain seq x y z
N MET A 1 -52.97 -0.31 10.93
CA MET A 1 -52.13 -1.52 11.05
C MET A 1 -52.71 -2.61 10.18
N ALA A 2 -51.88 -3.39 9.48
CA ALA A 2 -52.32 -4.50 8.64
C ALA A 2 -51.57 -5.77 9.04
N TRP A 3 -52.28 -6.85 9.38
CA TRP A 3 -51.72 -8.05 9.99
C TRP A 3 -52.00 -9.26 9.09
N PHE A 4 -50.94 -9.79 8.50
CA PHE A 4 -50.91 -10.96 7.62
C PHE A 4 -49.82 -11.95 8.09
N GLU A 5 -49.59 -12.00 9.40
CA GLU A 5 -48.62 -12.91 10.01
C GLU A 5 -49.02 -14.36 9.75
N SER A 6 -48.07 -15.18 9.29
CA SER A 6 -48.28 -16.58 8.90
C SER A 6 -49.36 -16.78 7.82
N ALA A 7 -49.76 -15.73 7.10
CA ALA A 7 -50.76 -15.84 6.04
C ALA A 7 -50.19 -16.57 4.81
N THR A 8 -51.01 -17.37 4.15
CA THR A 8 -50.66 -18.00 2.86
C THR A 8 -51.48 -17.38 1.74
N PHE A 9 -50.81 -16.84 0.73
CA PHE A 9 -51.41 -16.30 -0.48
C PHE A 9 -51.19 -17.28 -1.64
N GLU A 10 -52.21 -18.09 -1.94
CA GLU A 10 -52.13 -19.17 -2.94
C GLU A 10 -52.08 -18.69 -4.40
N ARG A 11 -52.55 -17.46 -4.63
CA ARG A 11 -52.54 -16.77 -5.93
C ARG A 11 -51.77 -15.48 -5.79
N ALA A 12 -51.64 -14.75 -6.91
CA ALA A 12 -50.98 -13.45 -6.89
C ALA A 12 -51.66 -12.52 -5.87
N ALA A 13 -50.86 -11.92 -4.99
CA ALA A 13 -51.30 -10.99 -3.96
C ALA A 13 -50.96 -9.58 -4.39
N TRP A 14 -52.00 -8.74 -4.59
CA TRP A 14 -51.84 -7.40 -5.15
C TRP A 14 -52.03 -6.35 -4.06
N PHE A 15 -50.92 -5.70 -3.71
CA PHE A 15 -50.81 -4.54 -2.83
C PHE A 15 -50.18 -3.35 -3.57
N GLU A 16 -50.28 -3.34 -4.90
CA GLU A 16 -49.77 -2.27 -5.75
C GLU A 16 -50.43 -0.94 -5.37
N SER A 17 -49.60 0.10 -5.20
CA SER A 17 -50.02 1.44 -4.76
C SER A 17 -50.78 1.47 -3.42
N ALA A 18 -50.70 0.40 -2.61
CA ALA A 18 -51.35 0.35 -1.31
C ALA A 18 -50.61 1.25 -0.31
N THR A 19 -51.37 1.96 0.54
CA THR A 19 -50.82 2.76 1.64
C THR A 19 -51.14 2.09 2.98
N PHE A 20 -50.10 1.62 3.66
CA PHE A 20 -50.17 1.09 5.01
C PHE A 20 -49.80 2.19 6.01
N THR A 21 -50.83 2.81 6.62
CA THR A 21 -50.68 3.99 7.51
C THR A 21 -50.17 3.69 8.92
N GLY A 22 -49.90 2.42 9.23
CA GLY A 22 -49.23 2.00 10.45
C GLY A 22 -48.49 0.70 10.19
N ASP A 23 -48.06 -0.01 11.24
CA ASP A 23 -47.30 -1.25 11.07
C ASP A 23 -48.01 -2.25 10.14
N ALA A 24 -47.24 -2.77 9.19
CA ALA A 24 -47.64 -3.79 8.24
C ALA A 24 -46.83 -5.07 8.51
N LYS A 25 -47.51 -6.10 9.02
CA LYS A 25 -46.88 -7.36 9.42
C LYS A 25 -47.22 -8.46 8.43
N PHE A 26 -46.20 -8.99 7.77
CA PHE A 26 -46.19 -10.15 6.89
C PHE A 26 -45.17 -11.19 7.38
N GLU A 27 -44.89 -11.20 8.69
CA GLU A 27 -43.92 -12.12 9.30
C GLU A 27 -44.38 -13.58 9.05
N SER A 28 -43.47 -14.44 8.61
CA SER A 28 -43.76 -15.84 8.23
C SER A 28 -44.83 -16.02 7.15
N ALA A 29 -45.20 -14.97 6.41
CA ALA A 29 -46.17 -15.08 5.33
C ALA A 29 -45.58 -15.85 4.14
N THR A 30 -46.40 -16.66 3.48
CA THR A 30 -46.01 -17.42 2.27
C THR A 30 -46.79 -16.91 1.06
N PHE A 31 -46.07 -16.48 0.03
CA PHE A 31 -46.62 -16.05 -1.25
C PHE A 31 -46.26 -17.07 -2.33
N THR A 32 -47.21 -17.92 -2.70
CA THR A 32 -47.00 -18.95 -3.75
C THR A 32 -47.25 -18.38 -5.16
N GLY A 33 -48.06 -17.32 -5.25
CA GLY A 33 -48.20 -16.46 -6.41
C GLY A 33 -47.25 -15.25 -6.38
N ASP A 34 -47.29 -14.43 -7.44
CA ASP A 34 -46.54 -13.17 -7.47
C ASP A 34 -47.00 -12.24 -6.33
N ALA A 35 -46.05 -11.69 -5.58
CA ALA A 35 -46.29 -10.72 -4.53
C ALA A 35 -45.99 -9.31 -5.07
N LYS A 36 -47.05 -8.52 -5.26
CA LYS A 36 -46.99 -7.21 -5.91
C LYS A 36 -47.17 -6.09 -4.90
N PHE A 37 -46.08 -5.39 -4.59
CA PHE A 37 -46.01 -4.22 -3.71
C PHE A 37 -45.47 -3.01 -4.49
N GLU A 38 -45.57 -3.00 -5.82
CA GLU A 38 -45.11 -1.88 -6.64
C GLU A 38 -45.76 -0.57 -6.19
N SER A 39 -44.96 0.48 -6.00
CA SER A 39 -45.40 1.80 -5.51
C SER A 39 -46.16 1.80 -4.18
N ALA A 40 -46.08 0.71 -3.39
CA ALA A 40 -46.70 0.66 -2.07
C ALA A 40 -45.99 1.60 -1.10
N THR A 41 -46.74 2.23 -0.19
CA THR A 41 -46.22 3.12 0.83
C THR A 41 -46.46 2.53 2.22
N PHE A 42 -45.40 2.30 2.97
CA PHE A 42 -45.43 1.84 4.36
C PHE A 42 -45.02 2.99 5.27
N THR A 43 -45.96 3.57 6.00
CA THR A 43 -45.66 4.72 6.87
C THR A 43 -45.15 4.32 8.25
N GLY A 44 -45.47 3.10 8.69
CA GLY A 44 -44.91 2.47 9.89
C GLY A 44 -43.99 1.30 9.52
N ASN A 45 -43.64 0.46 10.51
CA ASN A 45 -42.72 -0.65 10.29
C ASN A 45 -43.31 -1.67 9.31
N ALA A 46 -42.54 -2.05 8.29
CA ALA A 46 -42.90 -3.11 7.34
C ALA A 46 -42.10 -4.37 7.66
N ARG A 47 -42.78 -5.44 8.11
CA ARG A 47 -42.12 -6.64 8.62
C ARG A 47 -42.46 -7.85 7.76
N PHE A 48 -41.48 -8.35 7.02
CA PHE A 48 -41.49 -9.54 6.17
C PHE A 48 -40.49 -10.60 6.68
N MET A 49 -40.18 -10.59 7.98
CA MET A 49 -39.24 -11.54 8.57
C MET A 49 -39.74 -12.97 8.38
N TRP A 50 -38.86 -13.89 7.98
CA TRP A 50 -39.21 -15.29 7.64
C TRP A 50 -40.25 -15.46 6.53
N ALA A 51 -40.60 -14.40 5.79
CA ALA A 51 -41.54 -14.51 4.68
C ALA A 51 -40.92 -15.33 3.53
N THR A 52 -41.74 -16.12 2.86
CA THR A 52 -41.34 -16.91 1.69
C THR A 52 -42.05 -16.40 0.45
N PHE A 53 -41.29 -16.01 -0.57
CA PHE A 53 -41.76 -15.61 -1.88
C PHE A 53 -41.36 -16.67 -2.90
N GLU A 54 -42.29 -17.56 -3.27
CA GLU A 54 -42.01 -18.65 -4.21
C GLU A 54 -41.90 -18.15 -5.66
N ARG A 55 -42.61 -17.07 -5.97
CA ARG A 55 -42.59 -16.37 -7.26
C ARG A 55 -42.02 -14.95 -7.12
N ALA A 56 -42.22 -14.11 -8.14
CA ALA A 56 -41.64 -12.78 -8.17
C ALA A 56 -42.19 -11.92 -7.02
N ALA A 57 -41.29 -11.31 -6.25
CA ALA A 57 -41.61 -10.33 -5.24
C ALA A 57 -41.20 -8.94 -5.74
N ARG A 58 -42.19 -8.08 -5.97
CA ARG A 58 -41.99 -6.77 -6.61
C ARG A 58 -42.27 -5.67 -5.61
N PHE A 59 -41.23 -4.95 -5.23
CA PHE A 59 -41.23 -3.76 -4.38
C PHE A 59 -40.71 -2.54 -5.17
N GLU A 60 -40.92 -2.55 -6.49
CA GLU A 60 -40.44 -1.49 -7.37
C GLU A 60 -41.11 -0.17 -6.99
N SER A 61 -40.32 0.89 -6.79
CA SER A 61 -40.79 2.21 -6.34
C SER A 61 -41.54 2.20 -4.99
N ALA A 62 -41.45 1.11 -4.21
CA ALA A 62 -42.04 1.07 -2.88
C ALA A 62 -41.32 2.05 -1.93
N THR A 63 -42.08 2.68 -1.03
CA THR A 63 -41.55 3.62 -0.04
C THR A 63 -41.77 3.07 1.36
N PHE A 64 -40.68 2.86 2.09
CA PHE A 64 -40.66 2.44 3.49
C PHE A 64 -40.22 3.63 4.35
N MET A 65 -41.18 4.26 5.05
CA MET A 65 -40.94 5.49 5.83
C MET A 65 -40.33 5.23 7.22
N ASP A 66 -40.44 3.99 7.70
CA ASP A 66 -39.83 3.50 8.93
C ASP A 66 -38.99 2.24 8.60
N ASP A 67 -38.57 1.47 9.61
CA ASP A 67 -37.79 0.25 9.39
C ASP A 67 -38.51 -0.78 8.50
N ALA A 68 -37.75 -1.35 7.55
CA ALA A 68 -38.20 -2.43 6.67
C ALA A 68 -37.42 -3.71 6.96
N GLY A 69 -38.09 -4.72 7.51
CA GLY A 69 -37.49 -6.00 7.92
C GLY A 69 -37.79 -7.14 6.96
N PHE A 70 -36.77 -7.68 6.32
CA PHE A 70 -36.77 -8.89 5.48
C PHE A 70 -35.80 -9.96 6.03
N ALA A 71 -35.46 -9.88 7.31
CA ALA A 71 -34.51 -10.80 7.93
C ALA A 71 -35.01 -12.26 7.80
N SER A 72 -34.11 -13.16 7.39
CA SER A 72 -34.41 -14.57 7.11
C SER A 72 -35.53 -14.80 6.09
N ALA A 73 -35.90 -13.80 5.28
CA ALA A 73 -36.85 -13.99 4.19
C ALA A 73 -36.23 -14.81 3.06
N THR A 74 -37.03 -15.62 2.38
CA THR A 74 -36.61 -16.45 1.24
C THR A 74 -37.29 -15.97 -0.03
N PHE A 75 -36.49 -15.52 -0.98
CA PHE A 75 -36.92 -15.12 -2.33
C PHE A 75 -36.52 -16.21 -3.32
N THR A 76 -37.43 -17.16 -3.55
CA THR A 76 -37.22 -18.24 -4.52
C THR A 76 -37.33 -17.71 -5.94
N GLY A 77 -38.34 -16.88 -6.18
CA GLY A 77 -38.47 -16.09 -7.40
C GLY A 77 -37.61 -14.82 -7.36
N ASP A 78 -37.70 -14.04 -8.43
CA ASP A 78 -36.97 -12.78 -8.54
C ASP A 78 -37.45 -11.74 -7.51
N ALA A 79 -36.50 -11.06 -6.86
CA ALA A 79 -36.75 -9.99 -5.92
C ALA A 79 -36.38 -8.63 -6.54
N ARG A 80 -37.37 -7.76 -6.70
CA ARG A 80 -37.21 -6.46 -7.38
C ARG A 80 -37.46 -5.31 -6.41
N PHE A 81 -36.41 -4.56 -6.08
CA PHE A 81 -36.43 -3.37 -5.24
C PHE A 81 -35.99 -2.12 -6.03
N ARG A 82 -36.18 -2.13 -7.35
CA ARG A 82 -35.78 -1.03 -8.22
C ARG A 82 -36.47 0.26 -7.81
N SER A 83 -35.72 1.35 -7.66
CA SER A 83 -36.23 2.66 -7.23
C SER A 83 -36.93 2.66 -5.86
N ALA A 84 -36.76 1.60 -5.05
CA ALA A 84 -37.33 1.56 -3.71
C ALA A 84 -36.63 2.57 -2.80
N THR A 85 -37.40 3.21 -1.91
CA THR A 85 -36.89 4.18 -0.95
C THR A 85 -37.05 3.65 0.47
N PHE A 86 -35.94 3.54 1.20
CA PHE A 86 -35.90 3.13 2.60
C PHE A 86 -35.41 4.31 3.44
N THR A 87 -36.31 4.92 4.21
CA THR A 87 -35.93 6.02 5.11
C THR A 87 -35.42 5.55 6.46
N GLY A 88 -36.00 4.46 7.00
CA GLY A 88 -35.46 3.71 8.14
C GLY A 88 -34.36 2.73 7.74
N ASP A 89 -34.03 1.81 8.65
CA ASP A 89 -33.09 0.72 8.38
C ASP A 89 -33.76 -0.34 7.48
N ALA A 90 -33.03 -0.81 6.47
CA ALA A 90 -33.43 -1.93 5.62
C ALA A 90 -32.66 -3.19 6.02
N LYS A 91 -33.37 -4.18 6.55
CA LYS A 91 -32.83 -5.34 7.26
C LYS A 91 -33.06 -6.62 6.46
N PHE A 92 -32.05 -7.09 5.74
CA PHE A 92 -32.03 -8.33 4.93
C PHE A 92 -31.08 -9.39 5.53
N GLU A 93 -30.86 -9.36 6.84
CA GLU A 93 -29.92 -10.26 7.52
C GLU A 93 -30.37 -11.72 7.33
N SER A 94 -29.45 -12.58 6.90
CA SER A 94 -29.71 -13.99 6.58
C SER A 94 -30.81 -14.22 5.54
N ALA A 95 -31.18 -13.21 4.75
CA ALA A 95 -32.11 -13.38 3.64
C ALA A 95 -31.48 -14.24 2.54
N THR A 96 -32.28 -15.09 1.91
CA THR A 96 -31.83 -15.96 0.82
C THR A 96 -32.50 -15.53 -0.49
N PHE A 97 -31.69 -15.15 -1.47
CA PHE A 97 -32.10 -14.81 -2.83
C PHE A 97 -31.67 -15.95 -3.77
N THR A 98 -32.57 -16.91 -3.99
CA THR A 98 -32.39 -17.97 -4.99
C THR A 98 -32.65 -17.43 -6.40
N GLY A 99 -33.63 -16.54 -6.54
CA GLY A 99 -33.88 -15.76 -7.75
C GLY A 99 -32.89 -14.61 -7.94
N LYS A 100 -33.06 -13.82 -9.01
CA LYS A 100 -32.24 -12.60 -9.19
C LYS A 100 -32.70 -11.51 -8.23
N ALA A 101 -31.74 -10.73 -7.73
CA ALA A 101 -32.00 -9.61 -6.83
C ALA A 101 -31.57 -8.29 -7.48
N TRP A 102 -32.48 -7.32 -7.50
CA TRP A 102 -32.32 -6.05 -8.21
C TRP A 102 -32.62 -4.86 -7.30
N PHE A 103 -31.62 -3.99 -7.11
CA PHE A 103 -31.70 -2.80 -6.28
C PHE A 103 -31.28 -1.54 -7.05
N GLU A 104 -31.40 -1.53 -8.38
CA GLU A 104 -31.08 -0.36 -9.20
C GLU A 104 -31.90 0.85 -8.79
N SER A 105 -31.25 2.00 -8.71
CA SER A 105 -31.84 3.28 -8.31
C SER A 105 -32.44 3.30 -6.91
N ALA A 106 -32.19 2.29 -6.06
CA ALA A 106 -32.68 2.29 -4.69
C ALA A 106 -31.98 3.37 -3.85
N THR A 107 -32.72 3.92 -2.88
CA THR A 107 -32.19 4.92 -1.93
C THR A 107 -32.36 4.42 -0.50
N PHE A 108 -31.25 4.33 0.22
CA PHE A 108 -31.20 3.99 1.64
C PHE A 108 -30.74 5.20 2.44
N THR A 109 -31.60 5.66 3.34
CA THR A 109 -31.33 6.80 4.21
C THR A 109 -30.76 6.32 5.55
N GLY A 110 -31.29 5.19 6.05
CA GLY A 110 -30.71 4.41 7.16
C GLY A 110 -29.64 3.40 6.71
N ASP A 111 -29.35 2.41 7.56
CA ASP A 111 -28.42 1.32 7.24
C ASP A 111 -29.09 0.27 6.34
N ALA A 112 -28.32 -0.26 5.38
CA ALA A 112 -28.72 -1.38 4.53
C ALA A 112 -27.94 -2.64 4.96
N LYS A 113 -28.62 -3.56 5.64
CA LYS A 113 -28.01 -4.71 6.32
C LYS A 113 -28.31 -5.99 5.54
N PHE A 114 -27.29 -6.58 4.94
CA PHE A 114 -27.32 -7.85 4.20
C PHE A 114 -26.39 -8.87 4.87
N GLU A 115 -26.23 -8.78 6.19
CA GLU A 115 -25.30 -9.66 6.92
C GLU A 115 -25.72 -11.12 6.76
N SER A 116 -24.79 -11.99 6.38
CA SER A 116 -25.04 -13.41 6.09
C SER A 116 -26.12 -13.68 5.03
N ALA A 117 -26.48 -12.69 4.21
CA ALA A 117 -27.39 -12.90 3.09
C ALA A 117 -26.74 -13.77 2.00
N THR A 118 -27.54 -14.59 1.35
CA THR A 118 -27.06 -15.48 0.27
C THR A 118 -27.70 -15.07 -1.05
N PHE A 119 -26.88 -14.81 -2.06
CA PHE A 119 -27.29 -14.53 -3.43
C PHE A 119 -26.83 -15.69 -4.32
N GLU A 120 -27.71 -16.63 -4.62
CA GLU A 120 -27.33 -17.84 -5.37
C GLU A 120 -27.16 -17.58 -6.87
N ARG A 121 -27.90 -16.60 -7.40
CA ARG A 121 -27.86 -16.18 -8.80
C ARG A 121 -27.30 -14.77 -8.94
N ALA A 122 -27.39 -14.24 -10.16
CA ALA A 122 -26.92 -12.90 -10.46
C ALA A 122 -27.62 -11.85 -9.58
N ALA A 123 -26.82 -10.97 -8.98
CA ALA A 123 -27.28 -9.87 -8.15
C ALA A 123 -26.76 -8.54 -8.72
N SER A 124 -27.66 -7.58 -8.83
CA SER A 124 -27.34 -6.21 -9.28
C SER A 124 -27.71 -5.26 -8.15
N LEU A 125 -26.71 -4.86 -7.37
CA LEU A 125 -26.89 -3.87 -6.31
C LEU A 125 -26.39 -2.52 -6.81
N GLY A 126 -27.26 -1.84 -7.55
CA GLY A 126 -27.08 -0.45 -7.92
C GLY A 126 -26.97 -0.19 -9.43
N PRO A 127 -26.86 1.08 -9.86
CA PRO A 127 -26.52 2.25 -9.04
C PRO A 127 -27.46 2.46 -7.86
N LEU A 128 -26.95 2.65 -6.64
CA LEU A 128 -27.77 2.98 -5.47
C LEU A 128 -27.02 3.90 -4.51
N VAL A 129 -27.77 4.65 -3.69
CA VAL A 129 -27.23 5.54 -2.65
C VAL A 129 -27.58 4.97 -1.28
N CYS A 130 -26.59 4.91 -0.39
CA CYS A 130 -26.79 4.58 1.02
C CYS A 130 -26.11 5.63 1.90
N ALA A 131 -26.90 6.48 2.55
CA ALA A 131 -26.40 7.49 3.48
C ALA A 131 -25.88 6.87 4.79
N GLY A 132 -26.52 5.78 5.23
CA GLY A 132 -26.04 4.91 6.30
C GLY A 132 -24.92 3.98 5.85
N ARG A 133 -24.77 2.84 6.53
CA ARG A 133 -23.79 1.79 6.22
C ARG A 133 -24.41 0.71 5.35
N VAL A 134 -23.62 0.20 4.40
CA VAL A 134 -23.92 -1.05 3.69
C VAL A 134 -23.15 -2.18 4.36
N GLN A 135 -23.86 -3.13 4.97
CA GLN A 135 -23.26 -4.25 5.68
C GLN A 135 -23.50 -5.54 4.91
N LEU A 136 -22.44 -6.13 4.35
CA LEU A 136 -22.45 -7.41 3.64
C LEU A 136 -21.66 -8.47 4.42
N SER A 137 -21.35 -8.24 5.69
CA SER A 137 -20.50 -9.14 6.47
C SER A 137 -21.10 -10.56 6.51
N GLY A 138 -20.31 -11.56 6.14
CA GLY A 138 -20.74 -12.96 6.05
C GLY A 138 -21.59 -13.30 4.81
N ALA A 139 -21.89 -12.34 3.93
CA ALA A 139 -22.70 -12.60 2.74
C ALA A 139 -21.99 -13.52 1.74
N VAL A 140 -22.78 -14.31 1.03
CA VAL A 140 -22.31 -15.27 0.02
C VAL A 140 -22.89 -14.90 -1.34
N PHE A 141 -22.02 -14.72 -2.33
CA PHE A 141 -22.38 -14.48 -3.72
C PHE A 141 -22.01 -15.71 -4.56
N GLY A 142 -23.01 -16.54 -4.85
CA GLY A 142 -22.88 -17.72 -5.70
C GLY A 142 -22.92 -17.41 -7.20
N GLY A 143 -23.58 -16.32 -7.59
CA GLY A 143 -23.67 -15.86 -8.98
C GLY A 143 -22.88 -14.56 -9.24
N PRO A 144 -22.71 -14.18 -10.52
CA PRO A 144 -22.04 -12.93 -10.89
C PRO A 144 -22.72 -11.73 -10.25
N VAL A 145 -21.92 -10.80 -9.72
CA VAL A 145 -22.45 -9.67 -8.96
C VAL A 145 -21.82 -8.36 -9.38
N THR A 146 -22.67 -7.35 -9.49
CA THR A 146 -22.28 -5.99 -9.85
C THR A 146 -22.79 -5.05 -8.77
N LEU A 147 -21.89 -4.35 -8.09
CA LEU A 147 -22.19 -3.39 -7.04
C LEU A 147 -21.81 -1.99 -7.50
N LEU A 148 -22.80 -1.12 -7.70
CA LEU A 148 -22.60 0.30 -8.03
C LEU A 148 -23.12 1.14 -6.86
N LEU A 149 -22.23 1.46 -5.91
CA LEU A 149 -22.64 2.01 -4.62
C LEU A 149 -22.04 3.39 -4.37
N ALA A 150 -22.89 4.36 -4.04
CA ALA A 150 -22.49 5.59 -3.38
C ALA A 150 -22.82 5.47 -1.89
N THR A 151 -21.79 5.22 -1.06
CA THR A 151 -21.95 5.03 0.39
C THR A 151 -20.71 5.47 1.14
N ARG A 152 -20.82 5.81 2.43
CA ARG A 152 -19.67 6.18 3.27
C ARG A 152 -18.91 4.95 3.79
N ARG A 153 -19.61 3.84 4.04
CA ARG A 153 -19.03 2.63 4.62
C ARG A 153 -19.64 1.38 4.01
N LEU A 154 -18.75 0.51 3.54
CA LEU A 154 -19.08 -0.79 2.99
C LEU A 154 -18.32 -1.86 3.78
N GLU A 155 -19.04 -2.68 4.55
CA GLU A 155 -18.46 -3.74 5.37
C GLU A 155 -18.66 -5.09 4.70
N CYS A 156 -17.58 -5.68 4.17
CA CYS A 156 -17.57 -6.96 3.45
C CYS A 156 -16.75 -8.02 4.20
N ARG A 157 -16.79 -8.01 5.53
CA ARG A 157 -15.96 -8.92 6.35
C ARG A 157 -16.46 -10.35 6.19
N ARG A 158 -15.55 -11.31 6.02
CA ARG A 158 -15.89 -12.75 5.85
C ARG A 158 -16.91 -13.02 4.73
N THR A 159 -16.91 -12.18 3.70
CA THR A 159 -17.74 -12.43 2.50
C THR A 159 -17.14 -13.55 1.66
N ARG A 160 -17.99 -14.27 0.92
CA ARG A 160 -17.56 -15.29 -0.04
C ARG A 160 -18.05 -14.94 -1.44
N TRP A 161 -17.14 -14.91 -2.40
CA TRP A 161 -17.40 -14.57 -3.79
C TRP A 161 -17.04 -15.77 -4.66
N SER A 162 -18.06 -16.55 -5.01
CA SER A 162 -17.96 -17.78 -5.81
C SER A 162 -18.22 -17.54 -7.30
N ALA A 163 -18.19 -16.29 -7.74
CA ALA A 163 -18.29 -15.87 -9.13
C ALA A 163 -17.57 -14.53 -9.33
N THR A 164 -17.47 -14.08 -10.59
CA THR A 164 -16.88 -12.77 -10.92
C THR A 164 -17.68 -11.63 -10.30
N ALA A 165 -16.96 -10.63 -9.78
CA ALA A 165 -17.58 -9.47 -9.15
C ALA A 165 -16.95 -8.15 -9.61
N GLU A 166 -17.80 -7.16 -9.85
CA GLU A 166 -17.39 -5.80 -10.16
C GLU A 166 -18.00 -4.83 -9.15
N LEU A 167 -17.14 -4.09 -8.45
CA LEU A 167 -17.51 -3.08 -7.48
C LEU A 167 -17.08 -1.71 -7.99
N ARG A 168 -18.04 -0.86 -8.30
CA ARG A 168 -17.82 0.55 -8.60
C ARG A 168 -18.34 1.38 -7.44
N LEU A 169 -17.44 2.11 -6.80
CA LEU A 169 -17.72 2.73 -5.52
C LEU A 169 -17.45 4.23 -5.56
N ARG A 170 -18.21 4.97 -4.76
CA ARG A 170 -17.99 6.40 -4.50
C ARG A 170 -18.08 6.67 -2.99
N TYR A 171 -17.22 7.53 -2.47
CA TYR A 171 -17.12 7.93 -1.04
C TYR A 171 -16.78 6.81 -0.03
N ALA A 172 -16.70 5.56 -0.48
CA ALA A 172 -16.76 4.40 0.40
C ALA A 172 -15.44 4.12 1.11
N THR A 173 -15.53 3.88 2.42
CA THR A 173 -14.49 3.13 3.14
C THR A 173 -14.88 1.66 3.17
N VAL A 174 -14.03 0.80 2.62
CA VAL A 174 -14.34 -0.62 2.38
C VAL A 174 -13.50 -1.52 3.28
N ASP A 175 -14.14 -2.47 3.97
CA ASP A 175 -13.46 -3.48 4.79
C ASP A 175 -13.73 -4.89 4.25
N PHE A 176 -12.68 -5.55 3.73
CA PHE A 176 -12.71 -6.91 3.22
C PHE A 176 -12.02 -7.91 4.14
N ALA A 177 -11.82 -7.59 5.43
CA ALA A 177 -11.15 -8.49 6.36
C ALA A 177 -11.74 -9.92 6.29
N HIS A 178 -10.88 -10.89 6.00
CA HIS A 178 -11.18 -12.32 5.89
C HIS A 178 -12.17 -12.70 4.78
N ALA A 179 -12.33 -11.86 3.76
CA ALA A 179 -13.09 -12.22 2.57
C ALA A 179 -12.38 -13.28 1.71
N VAL A 180 -13.17 -14.12 1.04
CA VAL A 180 -12.70 -15.20 0.17
C VAL A 180 -13.13 -14.91 -1.27
N PHE A 181 -12.15 -14.78 -2.16
CA PHE A 181 -12.37 -14.58 -3.59
C PHE A 181 -11.97 -15.85 -4.35
N GLU A 182 -12.93 -16.56 -4.92
CA GLU A 182 -12.67 -17.74 -5.75
C GLU A 182 -12.46 -17.39 -7.23
N TYR A 183 -12.91 -16.19 -7.62
CA TYR A 183 -12.87 -15.66 -8.97
C TYR A 183 -12.40 -14.20 -8.97
N PRO A 184 -12.02 -13.65 -10.14
CA PRO A 184 -11.64 -12.25 -10.28
C PRO A 184 -12.68 -11.27 -9.70
N LEU A 185 -12.18 -10.36 -8.86
CA LEU A 185 -12.94 -9.26 -8.28
C LEU A 185 -12.23 -7.93 -8.56
N THR A 186 -12.95 -7.01 -9.18
CA THR A 186 -12.45 -5.66 -9.48
C THR A 186 -13.13 -4.64 -8.59
N ILE A 187 -12.36 -3.75 -7.97
CA ILE A 187 -12.85 -2.60 -7.22
C ILE A 187 -12.31 -1.34 -7.88
N ALA A 188 -13.22 -0.50 -8.36
CA ALA A 188 -12.90 0.77 -8.99
C ALA A 188 -13.55 1.93 -8.25
N ALA A 189 -12.78 3.00 -8.03
CA ALA A 189 -13.31 4.27 -7.56
C ALA A 189 -13.86 5.08 -8.74
N GLU A 190 -15.14 5.44 -8.71
CA GLU A 190 -15.76 6.23 -9.77
C GLU A 190 -15.65 7.73 -9.51
N ALA A 191 -15.12 8.48 -10.49
CA ALA A 191 -14.92 9.92 -10.35
C ALA A 191 -16.20 10.72 -10.59
N SER A 192 -17.02 10.29 -11.55
CA SER A 192 -18.31 10.90 -11.91
C SER A 192 -19.49 10.27 -11.17
N PRO A 193 -20.52 11.05 -10.78
CA PRO A 193 -21.75 10.49 -10.23
C PRO A 193 -22.33 9.42 -11.14
N PHE A 194 -22.95 8.40 -10.55
CA PHE A 194 -23.67 7.41 -11.32
C PHE A 194 -24.84 8.06 -12.07
N VAL A 195 -25.08 7.59 -13.29
CA VAL A 195 -26.18 8.07 -14.13
C VAL A 195 -27.34 7.09 -14.02
N LEU A 196 -28.53 7.60 -13.72
CA LEU A 196 -29.77 6.85 -13.65
C LEU A 196 -30.27 6.51 -15.07
N THR A 197 -31.23 5.59 -15.17
CA THR A 197 -31.78 5.16 -16.47
C THR A 197 -32.45 6.31 -17.26
N ASP A 198 -32.89 7.36 -16.57
CA ASP A 198 -33.48 8.57 -17.15
C ASP A 198 -32.43 9.60 -17.62
N GLY A 199 -31.14 9.29 -17.48
CA GLY A 199 -30.03 10.17 -17.86
C GLY A 199 -29.67 11.23 -16.81
N GLY A 200 -30.41 11.31 -15.70
CA GLY A 200 -30.10 12.21 -14.59
C GLY A 200 -28.96 11.69 -13.71
N PRO A 201 -28.18 12.59 -13.07
CA PRO A 201 -27.23 12.17 -12.05
C PRO A 201 -27.97 11.65 -10.82
N MET A 202 -27.41 10.61 -10.20
CA MET A 202 -27.90 10.07 -8.94
C MET A 202 -27.83 11.11 -7.82
N ALA A 203 -28.89 11.20 -7.01
CA ALA A 203 -28.98 12.16 -5.91
C ALA A 203 -28.10 11.74 -4.71
N GLU A 204 -26.87 12.23 -4.67
CA GLU A 204 -25.88 11.92 -3.62
C GLU A 204 -25.91 12.91 -2.43
N GLN A 205 -26.95 13.74 -2.29
CA GLN A 205 -27.00 14.85 -1.32
C GLN A 205 -26.83 14.39 0.14
N GLY A 206 -27.38 13.22 0.49
CA GLY A 206 -27.21 12.60 1.81
C GLY A 206 -25.75 12.24 2.15
N LEU A 207 -24.85 12.23 1.17
CA LEU A 207 -23.42 11.98 1.33
C LEU A 207 -22.59 13.26 1.45
N GLY A 208 -23.19 14.45 1.35
CA GLY A 208 -22.50 15.75 1.30
C GLY A 208 -21.61 16.12 2.50
N GLY A 209 -21.64 15.35 3.59
CA GLY A 209 -20.71 15.47 4.71
C GLY A 209 -19.40 14.68 4.56
N ALA A 210 -19.25 13.89 3.49
CA ALA A 210 -18.01 13.17 3.21
C ALA A 210 -16.92 14.14 2.73
N PRO A 211 -15.67 14.02 3.23
CA PRO A 211 -14.60 14.98 2.94
C PRO A 211 -14.20 14.99 1.46
N ASP A 212 -14.38 13.88 0.75
CA ASP A 212 -14.18 13.74 -0.69
C ASP A 212 -14.95 12.52 -1.22
N ALA A 213 -15.05 12.41 -2.55
CA ALA A 213 -15.63 11.26 -3.23
C ALA A 213 -14.71 10.03 -3.32
N LYS A 214 -13.57 10.02 -2.60
CA LYS A 214 -12.58 8.96 -2.72
C LYS A 214 -13.04 7.67 -2.07
N VAL A 215 -12.66 6.56 -2.70
CA VAL A 215 -12.80 5.22 -2.15
C VAL A 215 -11.53 4.85 -1.40
N ARG A 216 -11.69 4.38 -0.16
CA ARG A 216 -10.61 4.01 0.75
C ARG A 216 -10.72 2.54 1.11
N MET A 217 -9.61 1.82 1.05
CA MET A 217 -9.55 0.47 1.58
C MET A 217 -9.11 0.51 3.06
N ALA A 218 -9.91 -0.08 3.94
CA ALA A 218 -9.63 -0.16 5.36
C ALA A 218 -8.78 -1.40 5.69
N SER A 219 -9.10 -2.56 5.13
CA SER A 219 -8.41 -3.80 5.47
C SER A 219 -8.60 -4.88 4.39
N LEU A 220 -7.48 -5.55 4.07
CA LEU A 220 -7.40 -6.76 3.26
C LEU A 220 -6.82 -7.93 4.08
N ARG A 221 -6.83 -7.84 5.42
CA ARG A 221 -6.26 -8.87 6.29
C ARG A 221 -6.97 -10.20 6.08
N GLY A 222 -6.20 -11.28 5.93
CA GLY A 222 -6.76 -12.63 5.78
C GLY A 222 -7.43 -12.91 4.44
N VAL A 223 -7.23 -12.03 3.45
CA VAL A 223 -7.72 -12.18 2.08
C VAL A 223 -6.65 -12.85 1.20
N ASP A 224 -7.05 -13.65 0.22
CA ASP A 224 -6.20 -14.03 -0.90
C ASP A 224 -6.31 -12.99 -2.02
N ALA A 225 -5.22 -12.28 -2.30
CA ALA A 225 -5.20 -11.17 -3.26
C ALA A 225 -4.92 -11.61 -4.71
N ALA A 226 -4.78 -12.91 -4.99
CA ALA A 226 -4.45 -13.41 -6.34
C ALA A 226 -5.43 -12.97 -7.43
N HIS A 227 -6.70 -12.78 -7.07
CA HIS A 227 -7.78 -12.44 -7.98
C HIS A 227 -8.29 -11.00 -7.79
N LEU A 228 -7.59 -10.17 -7.03
CA LEU A 228 -8.03 -8.83 -6.68
C LEU A 228 -7.39 -7.77 -7.59
N VAL A 229 -8.24 -6.93 -8.17
CA VAL A 229 -7.84 -5.73 -8.92
C VAL A 229 -8.38 -4.50 -8.20
N LEU A 230 -7.51 -3.53 -7.89
CA LEU A 230 -7.88 -2.25 -7.31
C LEU A 230 -7.54 -1.13 -8.28
N ALA A 231 -8.52 -0.31 -8.65
CA ALA A 231 -8.37 0.82 -9.54
C ALA A 231 -8.76 2.13 -8.84
N ASP A 232 -7.83 3.09 -8.80
CA ASP A 232 -8.05 4.43 -8.24
C ASP A 232 -8.47 4.45 -6.76
N VAL A 233 -8.05 3.43 -5.99
CA VAL A 233 -8.39 3.28 -4.55
C VAL A 233 -7.28 3.85 -3.65
N ASP A 234 -7.68 4.55 -2.59
CA ASP A 234 -6.77 4.99 -1.54
C ASP A 234 -6.48 3.86 -0.53
N LEU A 235 -5.25 3.37 -0.55
CA LEU A 235 -4.70 2.33 0.32
C LEU A 235 -3.92 2.90 1.51
N SER A 236 -3.94 4.22 1.74
CA SER A 236 -3.14 4.86 2.79
C SER A 236 -3.49 4.45 4.22
N ARG A 237 -4.68 3.88 4.43
CA ARG A 237 -5.12 3.34 5.72
C ARG A 237 -5.35 1.82 5.68
N CYS A 238 -5.00 1.17 4.56
CA CYS A 238 -5.26 -0.25 4.35
C CYS A 238 -4.31 -1.11 5.18
N LEU A 239 -4.89 -2.08 5.89
CA LEU A 239 -4.17 -3.14 6.59
C LEU A 239 -3.95 -4.35 5.66
N PHE A 240 -2.70 -4.74 5.44
CA PHE A 240 -2.28 -5.84 4.55
C PHE A 240 -1.69 -7.05 5.29
N THR A 241 -1.47 -6.94 6.60
CA THR A 241 -0.82 -8.01 7.36
C THR A 241 -1.73 -9.25 7.41
N GLY A 242 -1.23 -10.37 6.90
CA GLY A 242 -1.97 -11.63 6.79
C GLY A 242 -2.72 -11.80 5.47
N THR A 243 -2.57 -10.88 4.51
CA THR A 243 -3.00 -11.10 3.12
C THR A 243 -2.08 -12.12 2.44
N VAL A 244 -2.66 -13.08 1.72
CA VAL A 244 -1.95 -14.11 0.94
C VAL A 244 -1.89 -13.67 -0.52
N HIS A 245 -0.86 -14.10 -1.26
CA HIS A 245 -0.60 -13.73 -2.66
C HIS A 245 -0.65 -12.22 -2.93
N LEU A 246 -0.20 -11.41 -1.97
CA LEU A 246 -0.16 -9.96 -2.12
C LEU A 246 0.76 -9.51 -3.26
N ASP A 247 1.67 -10.37 -3.72
CA ASP A 247 2.49 -10.17 -4.91
C ASP A 247 1.70 -10.25 -6.22
N GLN A 248 0.50 -10.82 -6.21
CA GLN A 248 -0.38 -10.93 -7.38
C GLN A 248 -1.48 -9.86 -7.40
N LEU A 249 -1.55 -9.00 -6.37
CA LEU A 249 -2.48 -7.88 -6.31
C LEU A 249 -2.23 -6.92 -7.47
N ARG A 250 -3.26 -6.68 -8.29
CA ARG A 250 -3.17 -5.70 -9.38
C ARG A 250 -3.64 -4.33 -8.93
N LEU A 251 -2.78 -3.34 -9.13
CA LEU A 251 -3.05 -1.94 -8.82
C LEU A 251 -3.07 -1.14 -10.12
N GLU A 252 -4.22 -0.58 -10.44
CA GLU A 252 -4.47 0.19 -11.64
C GLU A 252 -4.80 1.65 -11.28
N GLY A 253 -4.53 2.57 -12.20
CA GLY A 253 -4.78 4.00 -11.99
C GLY A 253 -4.00 4.62 -10.83
N ALA A 254 -4.63 5.58 -10.15
CA ALA A 254 -4.04 6.43 -9.13
C ALA A 254 -4.17 5.84 -7.71
N CYS A 255 -3.78 4.58 -7.50
CA CYS A 255 -3.75 3.99 -6.17
C CYS A 255 -2.73 4.68 -5.23
N THR A 256 -3.20 5.19 -4.08
CA THR A 256 -2.36 5.95 -3.13
C THR A 256 -2.01 5.14 -1.88
N PHE A 257 -0.81 5.35 -1.34
CA PHE A 257 -0.37 4.76 -0.07
C PHE A 257 -0.05 5.86 0.95
N ALA A 258 0.10 5.48 2.22
CA ALA A 258 0.58 6.42 3.23
C ALA A 258 1.99 6.89 2.86
N LYS A 259 2.35 8.09 3.32
CA LYS A 259 3.70 8.63 3.18
C LYS A 259 4.29 8.86 4.56
N VAL A 260 5.60 8.72 4.67
CA VAL A 260 6.30 9.10 5.91
C VAL A 260 6.04 10.58 6.26
N PRO A 261 6.14 10.95 7.55
CA PRO A 261 6.02 12.34 7.97
C PRO A 261 7.05 13.22 7.25
N SER A 262 6.58 14.27 6.56
CA SER A 262 7.42 15.13 5.72
C SER A 262 8.21 16.18 6.52
N ARG A 263 7.76 16.50 7.74
CA ARG A 263 8.39 17.52 8.59
C ARG A 263 9.61 16.95 9.29
N THR A 264 10.69 17.74 9.31
CA THR A 264 11.84 17.48 10.18
C THR A 264 11.35 17.54 11.62
N ALA A 265 11.50 16.42 12.33
CA ALA A 265 11.11 16.32 13.72
C ALA A 265 12.33 16.23 14.62
N TRP A 266 12.15 16.59 15.88
CA TRP A 266 13.22 16.55 16.86
C TRP A 266 13.04 15.33 17.78
N ARG A 267 14.05 14.45 17.79
CA ARG A 267 14.12 13.36 18.76
C ARG A 267 15.10 13.74 19.85
N ARG A 268 14.57 14.27 20.96
CA ARG A 268 15.30 14.82 22.12
C ARG A 268 16.22 16.00 21.76
N TRP A 269 17.31 15.76 21.04
CA TRP A 269 18.30 16.76 20.61
C TRP A 269 18.81 16.56 19.18
N ARG A 270 18.35 15.52 18.47
CA ARG A 270 18.78 15.25 17.09
C ARG A 270 17.63 15.52 16.11
N PRO A 271 17.84 16.33 15.07
CA PRO A 271 16.87 16.44 13.98
C PRO A 271 16.81 15.11 13.23
N VAL A 272 15.60 14.58 13.08
CA VAL A 272 15.29 13.36 12.33
C VAL A 272 14.46 13.77 11.13
N ARG A 273 14.99 13.48 9.94
CA ARG A 273 14.28 13.63 8.67
C ARG A 273 14.12 12.26 8.03
N PHE A 274 12.87 11.86 7.82
CA PHE A 274 12.57 10.60 7.15
C PHE A 274 12.77 10.75 5.64
N THR A 275 13.18 9.65 5.02
CA THR A 275 13.23 9.49 3.58
C THR A 275 11.80 9.47 3.04
N GLU A 276 11.41 10.46 2.23
CA GLU A 276 10.11 10.43 1.54
C GLU A 276 9.98 9.13 0.74
N ARG A 277 8.89 8.39 1.02
CA ARG A 277 8.55 7.10 0.44
C ARG A 277 7.09 6.75 0.75
N ARG A 278 6.52 5.83 -0.02
CA ARG A 278 5.28 5.11 0.33
C ARG A 278 5.49 4.15 1.50
N THR A 279 4.51 4.05 2.37
CA THR A 279 4.52 3.22 3.58
C THR A 279 3.20 2.49 3.79
N LEU A 280 3.28 1.36 4.50
CA LEU A 280 2.12 0.61 4.99
C LEU A 280 1.45 1.36 6.14
N ALA A 281 0.13 1.23 6.27
CA ALA A 281 -0.60 1.77 7.43
C ALA A 281 -0.11 1.14 8.74
N GLU A 282 0.24 -0.16 8.73
CA GLU A 282 0.79 -0.82 9.91
C GLU A 282 2.14 -0.28 10.35
N GLU A 283 2.98 0.22 9.42
CA GLU A 283 4.24 0.87 9.80
C GLU A 283 3.95 2.16 10.57
N HIS A 284 2.92 2.92 10.15
CA HIS A 284 2.51 4.13 10.87
C HIS A 284 2.09 3.79 12.29
N HIS A 285 1.22 2.78 12.44
CA HIS A 285 0.74 2.34 13.74
C HIS A 285 1.89 1.85 14.63
N TRP A 286 2.79 1.04 14.09
CA TRP A 286 3.96 0.53 14.81
C TRP A 286 4.89 1.66 15.26
N ARG A 287 5.23 2.61 14.38
CA ARG A 287 6.11 3.75 14.73
C ARG A 287 5.47 4.73 15.71
N ALA A 288 4.18 4.96 15.59
CA ALA A 288 3.42 5.79 16.53
C ALA A 288 3.38 5.15 17.93
N SER A 289 3.38 3.82 18.02
CA SER A 289 3.38 3.09 19.30
C SER A 289 4.74 3.02 20.00
N GLN A 290 5.84 3.46 19.36
CA GLN A 290 7.18 3.36 19.95
C GLN A 290 7.39 4.39 21.07
N PRO A 291 8.17 4.08 22.13
CA PRO A 291 8.46 5.02 23.22
C PRO A 291 9.11 6.34 22.79
N ALA A 292 9.70 6.36 21.59
CA ALA A 292 10.32 7.55 21.01
C ALA A 292 9.70 7.90 19.66
N ALA A 293 8.38 7.75 19.54
CA ALA A 293 7.60 8.10 18.38
C ALA A 293 7.79 9.58 18.02
N VAL A 294 7.89 9.82 16.73
CA VAL A 294 7.97 11.16 16.16
C VAL A 294 6.55 11.64 15.83
N PRO A 295 6.17 12.90 16.06
CA PRO A 295 4.87 13.42 15.64
C PRO A 295 4.66 13.28 14.12
N GLY A 296 3.43 12.92 13.72
CA GLY A 296 3.03 12.81 12.31
C GLY A 296 2.85 11.38 11.78
N TRP A 297 3.21 10.35 12.55
CA TRP A 297 2.79 8.98 12.24
C TRP A 297 1.32 8.81 12.61
N ASN A 298 0.58 8.06 11.79
CA ASN A 298 -0.83 7.79 12.04
C ASN A 298 -0.95 6.78 13.18
N VAL A 299 -1.86 7.03 14.11
CA VAL A 299 -2.15 6.13 15.22
C VAL A 299 -3.24 5.16 14.77
N ALA A 300 -3.16 3.90 15.22
CA ALA A 300 -4.24 2.95 14.96
C ALA A 300 -5.53 3.44 15.63
N GLU A 301 -6.60 3.61 14.85
CA GLU A 301 -7.91 4.00 15.38
C GLU A 301 -8.57 2.87 16.19
N PHE A 302 -8.13 1.62 15.98
CA PHE A 302 -8.62 0.43 16.70
C PHE A 302 -7.45 -0.46 17.14
N SER A 303 -7.68 -1.34 18.13
CA SER A 303 -6.73 -2.34 18.65
C SER A 303 -6.42 -3.44 17.61
N THR A 304 -5.86 -3.02 16.49
CA THR A 304 -5.16 -3.89 15.55
C THR A 304 -4.01 -4.53 16.32
N GLY A 305 -3.97 -5.86 16.39
CA GLY A 305 -2.90 -6.57 17.11
C GLY A 305 -1.53 -6.01 16.76
N ARG A 306 -0.61 -5.95 17.74
CA ARG A 306 0.71 -5.31 17.55
C ARG A 306 1.48 -6.02 16.44
N VAL A 307 1.48 -5.45 15.24
CA VAL A 307 2.28 -5.93 14.12
C VAL A 307 3.71 -5.43 14.30
N GLY A 308 4.66 -6.36 14.32
CA GLY A 308 6.08 -6.05 14.42
C GLY A 308 6.79 -5.93 13.06
N PRO A 309 8.04 -5.43 13.04
CA PRO A 309 8.85 -5.35 11.82
C PRO A 309 9.01 -6.70 11.09
N ALA A 310 9.13 -7.80 11.83
CA ALA A 310 9.27 -9.14 11.28
C ALA A 310 8.05 -9.57 10.42
N GLN A 311 6.85 -9.12 10.78
CA GLN A 311 5.61 -9.42 10.06
C GLN A 311 5.39 -8.47 8.88
N MET A 312 5.86 -7.21 8.97
CA MET A 312 5.75 -6.22 7.89
C MET A 312 6.76 -6.45 6.76
N ALA A 313 7.95 -7.00 7.04
CA ALA A 313 8.97 -7.21 6.01
C ALA A 313 8.50 -8.09 4.84
N PRO A 314 7.81 -9.24 5.06
CA PRO A 314 7.20 -10.02 3.98
C PRO A 314 6.14 -9.25 3.19
N VAL A 315 5.33 -8.42 3.85
CA VAL A 315 4.29 -7.61 3.20
C VAL A 315 4.93 -6.58 2.25
N TYR A 316 5.97 -5.88 2.70
CA TYR A 316 6.75 -4.98 1.86
C TYR A 316 7.38 -5.71 0.66
N ARG A 317 7.89 -6.92 0.86
CA ARG A 317 8.47 -7.73 -0.22
C ARG A 317 7.43 -8.13 -1.27
N ALA A 318 6.26 -8.57 -0.82
CA ALA A 318 5.18 -8.98 -1.71
C ALA A 318 4.67 -7.79 -2.55
N LEU A 319 4.42 -6.64 -1.92
CA LEU A 319 4.04 -5.42 -2.66
C LEU A 319 5.15 -4.93 -3.59
N ARG A 320 6.43 -5.01 -3.19
CA ARG A 320 7.53 -4.71 -4.11
C ARG A 320 7.42 -5.56 -5.37
N LYS A 321 7.24 -6.87 -5.22
CA LYS A 321 7.11 -7.81 -6.35
C LYS A 321 5.89 -7.47 -7.23
N ALA A 322 4.72 -7.16 -6.64
CA ALA A 322 3.55 -6.71 -7.40
C ALA A 322 3.83 -5.46 -8.26
N PHE A 323 4.58 -4.49 -7.71
CA PHE A 323 4.99 -3.28 -8.44
C PHE A 323 6.04 -3.57 -9.53
N GLU A 324 7.00 -4.46 -9.27
CA GLU A 324 7.99 -4.91 -10.27
C GLU A 324 7.28 -5.61 -11.45
N ASP A 325 6.34 -6.50 -11.16
CA ASP A 325 5.53 -7.21 -12.16
C ASP A 325 4.66 -6.24 -12.97
N GLY A 326 4.15 -5.18 -12.32
CA GLY A 326 3.45 -4.06 -12.95
C GLY A 326 4.34 -3.03 -13.67
N LYS A 327 5.66 -3.28 -13.80
CA LYS A 327 6.66 -2.36 -14.38
C LYS A 327 6.73 -0.97 -13.73
N ASN A 328 6.31 -0.87 -12.48
CA ASN A 328 6.37 0.37 -11.70
C ASN A 328 7.60 0.36 -10.78
N GLU A 329 8.77 0.51 -11.42
CA GLU A 329 10.09 0.55 -10.77
C GLU A 329 10.23 1.64 -9.68
N PRO A 330 9.69 2.88 -9.85
CA PRO A 330 9.74 3.88 -8.80
C PRO A 330 8.98 3.46 -7.53
N GLY A 331 7.78 2.88 -7.70
CA GLY A 331 6.98 2.39 -6.59
C GLY A 331 7.63 1.20 -5.89
N ALA A 332 8.16 0.24 -6.66
CA ALA A 332 8.89 -0.91 -6.13
C ALA A 332 10.06 -0.49 -5.22
N ALA A 333 10.81 0.54 -5.61
CA ALA A 333 11.94 1.02 -4.81
C ALA A 333 11.54 1.58 -3.43
N ASP A 334 10.35 2.19 -3.30
CA ASP A 334 9.84 2.66 -2.02
C ASP A 334 9.55 1.48 -1.08
N PHE A 335 8.92 0.42 -1.61
CA PHE A 335 8.64 -0.81 -0.84
C PHE A 335 9.92 -1.61 -0.53
N TYR A 336 10.92 -1.60 -1.42
CA TYR A 336 12.26 -2.14 -1.13
C TYR A 336 12.90 -1.43 0.08
N TYR A 337 12.89 -0.09 0.07
CA TYR A 337 13.41 0.71 1.18
C TYR A 337 12.59 0.43 2.48
N GLY A 338 11.27 0.23 2.35
CA GLY A 338 10.34 -0.28 3.36
C GLY A 338 10.80 -1.57 4.02
N GLU A 339 11.00 -2.60 3.20
CA GLU A 339 11.47 -3.92 3.62
C GLU A 339 12.78 -3.84 4.41
N MET A 340 13.77 -3.12 3.89
CA MET A 340 15.09 -3.00 4.53
C MET A 340 15.03 -2.27 5.88
N GLU A 341 14.18 -1.25 6.00
CA GLU A 341 13.91 -0.62 7.30
C GLU A 341 13.29 -1.60 8.30
N MET A 342 12.34 -2.43 7.86
CA MET A 342 11.73 -3.43 8.74
C MET A 342 12.75 -4.48 9.18
N ARG A 343 13.60 -4.98 8.27
CA ARG A 343 14.69 -5.92 8.62
C ARG A 343 15.71 -5.33 9.59
N ARG A 344 16.04 -4.03 9.44
CA ARG A 344 16.95 -3.32 10.36
C ARG A 344 16.35 -3.15 11.76
N HIS A 345 15.01 -3.05 11.85
CA HIS A 345 14.30 -2.88 13.12
C HIS A 345 13.78 -4.20 13.72
N ASP A 346 13.80 -5.29 12.97
CA ASP A 346 13.58 -6.63 13.48
C ASP A 346 14.71 -6.97 14.47
N ARG A 347 14.37 -7.37 15.69
CA ARG A 347 15.34 -7.80 16.72
C ARG A 347 15.22 -9.29 17.03
N ALA A 348 14.23 -9.97 16.47
CA ALA A 348 13.91 -11.35 16.79
C ALA A 348 14.63 -12.31 15.84
N ASN A 349 14.65 -12.01 14.53
CA ASN A 349 15.09 -12.98 13.52
C ASN A 349 16.43 -12.63 12.85
N THR A 350 16.92 -11.40 13.00
CA THR A 350 18.14 -10.92 12.33
C THR A 350 19.34 -10.98 13.25
N THR A 351 20.46 -11.51 12.75
CA THR A 351 21.70 -11.65 13.51
C THR A 351 22.38 -10.29 13.71
N ARG A 352 23.25 -10.17 14.73
CA ARG A 352 24.00 -8.93 15.00
C ARG A 352 24.89 -8.50 13.82
N ALA A 353 25.44 -9.47 13.08
CA ALA A 353 26.26 -9.21 11.90
C ALA A 353 25.44 -8.61 10.75
N GLU A 354 24.26 -9.19 10.48
CA GLU A 354 23.32 -8.67 9.48
C GLU A 354 22.81 -7.28 9.85
N HIS A 355 22.54 -7.02 11.14
CA HIS A 355 22.21 -5.67 11.61
C HIS A 355 23.34 -4.68 11.34
N GLY A 356 24.59 -5.06 11.62
CA GLY A 356 25.76 -4.23 11.31
C GLY A 356 25.84 -3.89 9.83
N LEU A 357 25.66 -4.90 8.97
CA LEU A 357 25.68 -4.76 7.52
C LEU A 357 24.54 -3.87 7.00
N LEU A 358 23.31 -4.07 7.48
CA LEU A 358 22.15 -3.25 7.12
C LEU A 358 22.32 -1.79 7.57
N ASN A 359 22.87 -1.58 8.76
CA ASN A 359 23.18 -0.24 9.28
C ASN A 359 24.23 0.46 8.40
N GLY A 360 25.32 -0.24 8.04
CA GLY A 360 26.34 0.28 7.13
C GLY A 360 25.77 0.59 5.75
N TYR A 361 24.99 -0.32 5.17
CA TYR A 361 24.38 -0.15 3.85
C TYR A 361 23.40 1.03 3.80
N TRP A 362 22.60 1.22 4.86
CA TRP A 362 21.75 2.40 5.03
C TRP A 362 22.55 3.71 5.14
N LEU A 363 23.61 3.70 5.95
CA LEU A 363 24.44 4.86 6.23
C LEU A 363 25.18 5.34 4.96
N LEU A 364 25.78 4.40 4.23
CA LEU A 364 26.62 4.68 3.07
C LEU A 364 25.80 5.04 1.84
N SER A 365 24.68 4.36 1.58
CA SER A 365 23.98 4.47 0.29
C SER A 365 22.46 4.60 0.39
N GLY A 366 21.88 4.56 1.59
CA GLY A 366 20.43 4.49 1.76
C GLY A 366 19.85 3.24 1.11
N TYR A 367 20.48 2.09 1.32
CA TYR A 367 20.16 0.82 0.66
C TYR A 367 20.29 0.87 -0.88
N GLY A 368 21.34 1.51 -1.39
CA GLY A 368 21.62 1.56 -2.84
C GLY A 368 20.63 2.40 -3.65
N LEU A 369 19.83 3.25 -3.01
CA LEU A 369 18.83 4.11 -3.66
C LEU A 369 19.20 5.59 -3.64
N ARG A 370 20.28 5.99 -2.94
CA ARG A 370 20.66 7.40 -2.78
C ARG A 370 22.11 7.65 -3.16
N ALA A 371 22.32 8.01 -4.42
CA ALA A 371 23.63 8.39 -4.95
C ALA A 371 24.26 9.57 -4.18
N SER A 372 23.47 10.54 -3.72
CA SER A 372 23.99 11.69 -2.96
C SER A 372 24.66 11.31 -1.65
N ARG A 373 24.18 10.26 -0.96
CA ARG A 373 24.85 9.76 0.25
C ARG A 373 26.17 9.07 -0.09
N ALA A 374 26.17 8.23 -1.11
CA ALA A 374 27.36 7.51 -1.55
C ALA A 374 28.44 8.48 -2.05
N LEU A 375 28.07 9.47 -2.87
CA LEU A 375 28.97 10.53 -3.34
C LEU A 375 29.48 11.43 -2.20
N GLY A 376 28.63 11.74 -1.21
CA GLY A 376 29.05 12.48 -0.03
C GLY A 376 30.10 11.71 0.80
N TRP A 377 29.89 10.41 1.01
CA TRP A 377 30.88 9.54 1.65
C TRP A 377 32.15 9.39 0.82
N LEU A 378 32.03 9.31 -0.51
CA LEU A 378 33.18 9.28 -1.40
C LEU A 378 34.01 10.55 -1.26
N ALA A 379 33.38 11.73 -1.32
CA ALA A 379 34.06 13.00 -1.16
C ALA A 379 34.73 13.12 0.23
N ALA A 380 34.04 12.68 1.29
CA ALA A 380 34.60 12.68 2.64
C ALA A 380 35.80 11.71 2.77
N ALA A 381 35.69 10.51 2.21
CA ALA A 381 36.78 9.53 2.18
C ALA A 381 38.00 10.09 1.43
N MET A 382 37.78 10.64 0.22
CA MET A 382 38.83 11.27 -0.56
C MET A 382 39.50 12.43 0.19
N LEU A 383 38.72 13.26 0.89
CA LEU A 383 39.27 14.37 1.68
C LEU A 383 40.12 13.85 2.85
N VAL A 384 39.70 12.78 3.52
CA VAL A 384 40.49 12.12 4.56
C VAL A 384 41.78 11.52 3.99
N THR A 385 41.70 10.83 2.84
CA THR A 385 42.87 10.28 2.13
C THR A 385 43.86 11.39 1.79
N ILE A 386 43.39 12.51 1.23
CA ILE A 386 44.22 13.67 0.89
C ILE A 386 44.91 14.24 2.13
N VAL A 387 44.18 14.44 3.25
CA VAL A 387 44.75 14.95 4.51
C VAL A 387 45.81 14.00 5.07
N LEU A 388 45.54 12.69 5.07
CA LEU A 388 46.49 11.68 5.54
C LEU A 388 47.73 11.58 4.64
N LEU A 389 47.57 11.67 3.31
CA LEU A 389 48.68 11.70 2.37
C LEU A 389 49.55 12.94 2.52
N MET A 390 48.95 14.12 2.70
CA MET A 390 49.72 15.35 2.97
C MET A 390 50.51 15.25 4.28
N GLY A 391 49.89 14.72 5.34
CA GLY A 391 50.51 14.60 6.65
C GLY A 391 51.61 13.54 6.73
N PHE A 392 51.40 12.37 6.11
CA PHE A 392 52.22 11.19 6.35
C PHE A 392 52.59 10.40 5.09
N GLY A 393 51.86 10.55 3.99
CA GLY A 393 51.99 9.66 2.84
C GLY A 393 52.93 10.13 1.73
N LEU A 394 53.06 11.44 1.53
CA LEU A 394 53.98 12.01 0.55
C LEU A 394 55.40 12.13 1.16
N PRO A 395 56.47 11.80 0.42
CA PRO A 395 57.85 11.96 0.88
C PRO A 395 58.19 13.43 1.14
N LYS A 396 59.28 13.69 1.88
CA LYS A 396 59.82 15.05 2.05
C LYS A 396 60.33 15.64 0.72
N ASP A 397 61.06 14.83 -0.04
CA ASP A 397 61.64 15.14 -1.34
C ASP A 397 61.34 13.98 -2.30
N ASP A 398 61.13 14.24 -3.60
CA ASP A 398 60.99 13.15 -4.58
C ASP A 398 62.32 12.36 -4.60
N PRO A 399 62.31 11.04 -4.37
CA PRO A 399 63.54 10.27 -4.27
C PRO A 399 64.30 10.34 -5.60
N LYS A 400 65.44 11.03 -5.58
CA LYS A 400 66.30 11.18 -6.75
C LYS A 400 66.86 9.81 -7.12
N GLN A 401 66.71 9.42 -8.38
CA GLN A 401 67.40 8.26 -8.94
C GLN A 401 68.82 8.72 -9.29
N GLU A 402 69.81 8.22 -8.56
CA GLU A 402 71.21 8.44 -8.88
C GLU A 402 71.73 7.24 -9.66
N ALA A 403 72.06 7.46 -10.93
CA ALA A 403 72.73 6.46 -11.76
C ALA A 403 74.23 6.64 -11.60
N THR A 404 74.84 5.82 -10.76
CA THR A 404 76.31 5.77 -10.65
C THR A 404 76.84 4.70 -11.60
N GLY A 405 77.92 5.01 -12.31
CA GLY A 405 78.48 4.11 -13.32
C GLY A 405 79.99 4.16 -13.32
N THR A 406 80.63 2.98 -13.33
CA THR A 406 82.08 2.86 -13.47
C THR A 406 82.46 2.81 -14.95
N VAL A 407 83.27 3.77 -15.42
CA VAL A 407 83.78 3.81 -16.81
C VAL A 407 85.20 3.23 -16.85
N PRO A 408 85.45 2.10 -17.55
CA PRO A 408 86.79 1.52 -17.65
C PRO A 408 87.74 2.40 -18.50
N PRO A 409 89.05 2.51 -18.17
CA PRO A 409 89.98 3.45 -18.82
C PRO A 409 90.34 3.18 -20.30
N GLY A 410 89.75 2.16 -20.93
CA GLY A 410 90.04 1.77 -22.31
C GLY A 410 88.82 1.73 -23.25
N GLY A 411 87.64 2.14 -22.77
CA GLY A 411 86.37 1.93 -23.47
C GLY A 411 85.86 0.50 -23.35
N GLY A 412 84.57 0.34 -23.04
CA GLY A 412 83.95 -0.94 -22.76
C GLY A 412 82.54 -0.78 -22.17
N LYS A 413 81.90 -1.91 -21.84
CA LYS A 413 80.52 -1.95 -21.34
C LYS A 413 80.38 -1.15 -20.03
N VAL A 414 79.58 -0.09 -20.05
CA VAL A 414 79.26 0.71 -18.86
C VAL A 414 78.10 0.05 -18.12
N THR A 415 78.33 -0.32 -16.86
CA THR A 415 77.29 -0.83 -15.96
C THR A 415 76.83 0.32 -15.08
N PHE A 416 75.53 0.62 -15.10
CA PHE A 416 74.92 1.62 -14.22
C PHE A 416 74.24 0.90 -13.06
N GLU A 417 74.55 1.32 -11.84
CA GLU A 417 73.79 0.97 -10.64
C GLU A 417 72.86 2.15 -10.34
N ILE A 418 71.55 1.88 -10.37
CA ILE A 418 70.51 2.87 -10.11
C ILE A 418 70.08 2.68 -8.66
N ASP A 419 70.65 3.49 -7.77
CA ASP A 419 70.23 3.52 -6.38
C ASP A 419 69.08 4.51 -6.19
N LYS A 420 68.03 4.05 -5.50
CA LYS A 420 66.86 4.85 -5.16
C LYS A 420 66.72 4.91 -3.65
N ASN A 421 66.89 6.11 -3.10
CA ASN A 421 66.74 6.34 -1.66
C ASN A 421 65.30 6.05 -1.20
N GLU A 422 65.15 5.43 -0.03
CA GLU A 422 63.84 5.17 0.55
C GLU A 422 63.11 6.49 0.90
N PRO A 423 61.82 6.63 0.55
CA PRO A 423 61.06 7.84 0.81
C PRO A 423 60.87 8.08 2.30
N GLN A 424 61.39 9.21 2.81
CA GLN A 424 61.32 9.57 4.22
C GLN A 424 60.11 10.45 4.56
N ASN A 425 59.59 10.27 5.76
CA ASN A 425 58.49 11.06 6.30
C ASN A 425 58.86 12.56 6.45
N PRO A 426 57.90 13.47 6.21
CA PRO A 426 58.15 14.91 6.29
C PRO A 426 58.37 15.40 7.73
N THR A 427 59.48 16.11 7.94
CA THR A 427 59.86 16.76 9.21
C THR A 427 59.54 18.26 9.27
N GLY A 428 59.14 18.87 8.16
CA GLY A 428 58.78 20.30 8.03
C GLY A 428 57.31 20.54 7.69
N ASP A 429 57.00 21.59 6.93
CA ASP A 429 55.62 22.00 6.61
C ASP A 429 54.84 20.91 5.85
N ARG A 430 53.80 20.37 6.51
CA ARG A 430 53.03 19.21 6.05
C ARG A 430 51.80 19.59 5.23
N PHE A 431 51.39 20.86 5.26
CA PHE A 431 50.16 21.33 4.63
C PHE A 431 50.44 22.49 3.68
N SER A 432 50.95 22.15 2.48
CA SER A 432 51.23 23.12 1.42
C SER A 432 50.41 22.83 0.15
N GLY A 433 50.19 23.85 -0.69
CA GLY A 433 49.43 23.71 -1.93
C GLY A 433 50.01 22.67 -2.90
N GLN A 434 51.34 22.56 -3.00
CA GLN A 434 52.01 21.57 -3.85
C GLN A 434 51.77 20.12 -3.37
N ARG A 435 51.77 19.90 -2.04
CA ARG A 435 51.44 18.57 -1.46
C ARG A 435 49.96 18.25 -1.66
N PHE A 436 49.09 19.23 -1.57
CA PHE A 436 47.66 19.05 -1.86
C PHE A 436 47.45 18.59 -3.29
N GLU A 437 48.08 19.23 -4.28
CA GLU A 437 47.96 18.85 -5.69
C GLU A 437 48.49 17.43 -5.96
N LYS A 438 49.65 17.06 -5.37
CA LYS A 438 50.17 15.68 -5.43
C LYS A 438 49.22 14.68 -4.78
N ALA A 439 48.74 14.96 -3.56
CA ALA A 439 47.81 14.09 -2.84
C ALA A 439 46.47 13.93 -3.55
N LEU A 440 45.95 15.02 -4.14
CA LEU A 440 44.73 15.02 -4.95
C LEU A 440 44.90 14.14 -6.20
N ASN A 441 46.01 14.28 -6.92
CA ASN A 441 46.32 13.44 -8.09
C ASN A 441 46.46 11.97 -7.72
N VAL A 442 47.16 11.65 -6.62
CA VAL A 442 47.27 10.27 -6.11
C VAL A 442 45.89 9.71 -5.79
N THR A 443 45.06 10.47 -5.06
CA THR A 443 43.71 10.05 -4.66
C THR A 443 42.83 9.84 -5.88
N LEU A 444 42.70 10.82 -6.79
CA LEU A 444 41.91 10.70 -8.02
C LEU A 444 42.35 9.52 -8.89
N ASN A 445 43.66 9.36 -9.07
CA ASN A 445 44.20 8.26 -9.84
C ASN A 445 43.99 6.93 -9.14
N SER A 446 43.95 6.85 -7.81
CA SER A 446 43.66 5.59 -7.10
C SER A 446 42.18 5.19 -7.16
N VAL A 447 41.26 6.16 -7.24
CA VAL A 447 39.81 5.92 -7.39
C VAL A 447 39.50 5.36 -8.79
N VAL A 448 40.16 5.90 -9.82
CA VAL A 448 39.83 5.63 -11.23
C VAL A 448 40.82 4.64 -11.88
N PHE A 449 42.10 4.68 -11.50
CA PHE A 449 43.21 3.92 -12.10
C PHE A 449 43.93 3.05 -11.05
N ARG A 450 44.64 2.01 -11.50
CA ARG A 450 45.28 1.02 -10.61
C ARG A 450 46.57 1.48 -9.93
N SER A 451 47.20 2.58 -10.37
CA SER A 451 48.42 3.11 -9.74
C SER A 451 48.60 4.60 -9.99
N SER A 452 48.95 5.36 -8.94
CA SER A 452 49.29 6.77 -9.03
C SER A 452 50.68 7.05 -9.62
N GLY A 453 51.56 6.04 -9.68
CA GLY A 453 52.93 6.17 -10.19
C GLY A 453 53.84 7.06 -9.33
N GLN A 454 53.38 7.49 -8.16
CA GLN A 454 54.16 8.31 -7.22
C GLN A 454 54.85 7.46 -6.16
N ASP A 455 56.04 7.91 -5.76
CA ASP A 455 56.74 7.33 -4.64
C ASP A 455 56.09 7.80 -3.33
N LEU A 456 55.61 6.83 -2.55
CA LEU A 456 54.93 7.05 -1.29
C LEU A 456 55.77 6.50 -0.14
N THR A 457 55.65 7.12 1.03
CA THR A 457 56.20 6.54 2.27
C THR A 457 55.46 5.24 2.60
N THR A 458 56.00 4.41 3.52
CA THR A 458 55.31 3.20 3.98
C THR A 458 53.88 3.49 4.47
N ALA A 459 53.69 4.60 5.19
CA ALA A 459 52.37 5.05 5.62
C ALA A 459 51.49 5.44 4.43
N GLY A 460 52.05 6.14 3.44
CA GLY A 460 51.38 6.51 2.19
C GLY A 460 50.91 5.30 1.39
N THR A 461 51.72 4.23 1.33
CA THR A 461 51.34 2.97 0.68
C THR A 461 50.11 2.33 1.34
N TYR A 462 50.06 2.27 2.68
CA TYR A 462 48.88 1.74 3.38
C TYR A 462 47.63 2.62 3.21
N ILE A 463 47.81 3.95 3.19
CA ILE A 463 46.72 4.90 2.94
C ILE A 463 46.16 4.70 1.53
N GLU A 464 47.02 4.63 0.51
CA GLU A 464 46.63 4.39 -0.88
C GLU A 464 45.95 3.02 -1.04
N MET A 465 46.50 1.95 -0.43
CA MET A 465 45.88 0.62 -0.43
C MET A 465 44.46 0.64 0.14
N THR A 466 44.24 1.38 1.23
CA THR A 466 42.91 1.48 1.86
C THR A 466 41.94 2.22 0.94
N SER A 467 42.36 3.36 0.38
CA SER A 467 41.55 4.16 -0.56
C SER A 467 41.15 3.36 -1.80
N ARG A 468 42.07 2.56 -2.36
CA ARG A 468 41.82 1.65 -3.51
C ARG A 468 40.74 0.60 -3.28
N VAL A 469 40.38 0.32 -2.03
CA VAL A 469 39.25 -0.56 -1.70
C VAL A 469 38.01 0.25 -1.38
N THR A 470 38.11 1.24 -0.49
CA THR A 470 36.95 1.94 0.03
C THR A 470 36.30 2.86 -0.99
N GLU A 471 37.08 3.61 -1.77
CA GLU A 471 36.56 4.63 -2.68
C GLU A 471 35.88 4.04 -3.92
N PRO A 472 36.41 2.98 -4.57
CA PRO A 472 35.69 2.29 -5.64
C PRO A 472 34.39 1.63 -5.20
N ILE A 473 34.31 1.09 -3.96
CA ILE A 473 33.06 0.55 -3.42
C ILE A 473 32.00 1.65 -3.29
N LEU A 474 32.37 2.82 -2.77
CA LEU A 474 31.47 3.98 -2.65
C LEU A 474 31.02 4.49 -4.02
N LEU A 475 31.93 4.54 -4.99
CA LEU A 475 31.60 4.88 -6.37
C LEU A 475 30.65 3.85 -7.00
N GLY A 476 30.89 2.55 -6.79
CA GLY A 476 30.00 1.48 -7.25
C GLY A 476 28.59 1.57 -6.66
N LEU A 477 28.48 1.89 -5.36
CA LEU A 477 27.19 2.16 -4.71
C LEU A 477 26.49 3.40 -5.27
N ALA A 478 27.24 4.45 -5.63
CA ALA A 478 26.67 5.63 -6.28
C ALA A 478 26.14 5.30 -7.68
N VAL A 479 26.91 4.56 -8.49
CA VAL A 479 26.50 4.12 -9.84
C VAL A 479 25.27 3.22 -9.77
N LEU A 480 25.21 2.29 -8.83
CA LEU A 480 24.04 1.44 -8.60
C LEU A 480 22.79 2.28 -8.30
N ALA A 481 22.92 3.28 -7.44
CA ALA A 481 21.82 4.17 -7.09
C ALA A 481 21.37 5.06 -8.27
N VAL A 482 22.30 5.52 -9.11
CA VAL A 482 21.97 6.24 -10.35
C VAL A 482 21.25 5.33 -11.34
N ARG A 483 21.74 4.11 -11.57
CA ARG A 483 21.09 3.12 -12.44
C ARG A 483 19.65 2.84 -12.00
N ASN A 484 19.44 2.64 -10.70
CA ASN A 484 18.11 2.45 -10.14
C ASN A 484 17.21 3.68 -10.28
N ARG A 485 17.77 4.88 -10.41
CA ARG A 485 17.01 6.12 -10.68
C ARG A 485 16.72 6.33 -12.16
N VAL A 486 17.56 5.83 -13.07
CA VAL A 486 17.34 5.92 -14.54
C VAL A 486 16.36 4.86 -15.02
N LYS A 487 16.27 3.71 -14.33
CA LYS A 487 15.22 2.70 -14.57
C LYS A 487 13.82 3.13 -14.09
N ARG A 488 13.75 4.17 -13.24
CA ARG A 488 12.49 4.83 -12.85
C ARG A 488 12.00 5.72 -13.96
#